data_AF-A0A8S8XPW6-F1
#
_entry.id   AF-A0A8S8XPW6-F1
#
_cell.length_a   1.000
_cell.length_b   1.000
_cell.length_c   1.000
_cell.angle_alpha   90.00
_cell.angle_beta   90.00
_cell.angle_gamma   90.00
#
_symmetry.space_group_name_H-M   'P 1'
#
loop_
_entity.id
_entity.type
_entity.pdbx_description
1 polymer ?
#
loop_
_entity_poly.entity_id
_entity_poly.type
_entity_poly.pdbx_seq_one_letter_code
_entity_poly.pdbx_strand_id
1 'polypeptide(L)'
;MQPKAFPISPQRGAFVSIIDSALVETGLADDWLKSLSLGGGYVWADANGRRPIIYHQNKLENSIQHLENLIVISGRIVDFIAEDLTMDTVDNFVEIGLLHDIRKITIRAGIDPKLQPKLQGSLDRQLSRRHGSKEGFIVKLQNYQKYILCIVDM
;
A
#
# COMPACT_ATOMS: atom_id res chain seq x y z
N MET A 1 -14.60 -19.67 6.29
CA MET A 1 -15.54 -18.56 6.00
C MET A 1 -14.87 -17.70 4.94
N GLN A 2 -15.42 -17.59 3.73
CA GLN A 2 -14.83 -16.71 2.70
C GLN A 2 -15.15 -15.25 3.07
N PRO A 3 -14.16 -14.35 3.16
CA PRO A 3 -14.46 -12.94 3.41
C PRO A 3 -15.25 -12.40 2.22
N LYS A 4 -16.46 -11.91 2.51
CA LYS A 4 -17.37 -11.30 1.54
C LYS A 4 -16.71 -9.99 1.07
N ALA A 5 -16.20 -9.96 -0.16
CA ALA A 5 -15.60 -8.75 -0.72
C ALA A 5 -16.70 -7.67 -0.84
N PHE A 6 -16.67 -6.67 0.04
CA PHE A 6 -17.42 -5.45 -0.18
C PHE A 6 -16.75 -4.70 -1.34
N PRO A 7 -17.51 -4.04 -2.24
CA PRO A 7 -16.91 -3.16 -3.24
C PRO A 7 -16.27 -1.97 -2.51
N ILE A 8 -14.99 -2.10 -2.18
CA ILE A 8 -14.19 -0.99 -1.66
C ILE A 8 -14.02 -0.01 -2.81
N SER A 9 -14.40 1.25 -2.59
CA SER A 9 -14.00 2.36 -3.44
C SER A 9 -12.93 3.12 -2.68
N PRO A 10 -11.62 2.82 -2.86
CA PRO A 10 -10.56 3.55 -2.19
C PRO A 10 -10.67 5.04 -2.49
N GLN A 11 -10.42 5.88 -1.50
CA GLN A 11 -10.54 7.34 -1.61
C GLN A 11 -9.25 8.03 -1.18
N ARG A 12 -8.92 9.17 -1.80
CA ARG A 12 -7.80 10.00 -1.34
C ARG A 12 -8.04 10.45 0.11
N GLY A 13 -6.99 10.48 0.90
CA GLY A 13 -7.06 10.81 2.33
C GLY A 13 -7.31 9.62 3.26
N ALA A 14 -7.93 8.54 2.76
CA ALA A 14 -8.02 7.27 3.47
C ALA A 14 -6.68 6.52 3.44
N PHE A 15 -6.63 5.33 4.04
CA PHE A 15 -5.39 4.60 4.27
C PHE A 15 -5.46 3.17 3.72
N VAL A 16 -4.28 2.69 3.34
CA VAL A 16 -4.03 1.29 3.00
C VAL A 16 -2.92 0.76 3.88
N SER A 17 -3.13 -0.43 4.44
CA SER A 17 -2.11 -1.14 5.21
C SER A 17 -1.93 -2.55 4.70
N ILE A 18 -0.68 -2.98 4.57
CA ILE A 18 -0.32 -4.37 4.29
C ILE A 18 -0.07 -5.05 5.63
N ILE A 19 -0.81 -6.11 5.89
CA ILE A 19 -0.71 -6.92 7.11
C ILE A 19 0.25 -8.08 6.87
N ASP A 20 0.98 -8.48 7.90
CA ASP A 20 1.83 -9.65 7.85
C ASP A 20 1.01 -10.91 7.46
N SER A 21 1.49 -11.66 6.47
CA SER A 21 0.75 -12.81 5.95
C SER A 21 0.69 -13.96 6.94
N ALA A 22 1.70 -14.16 7.79
CA ALA A 22 1.68 -15.22 8.79
C ALA A 22 0.58 -14.97 9.82
N LEU A 23 0.35 -13.71 10.22
CA LEU A 23 -0.78 -13.37 11.10
C LEU A 23 -2.12 -13.72 10.46
N VAL A 24 -2.32 -13.41 9.17
CA VAL A 24 -3.55 -13.75 8.45
C VAL A 24 -3.73 -15.26 8.33
N GLU A 25 -2.67 -16.01 8.04
CA GLU A 25 -2.67 -17.48 7.96
C GLU A 25 -3.03 -18.15 9.29
N THR A 26 -2.72 -17.54 10.43
CA THR A 26 -3.13 -18.06 11.75
C THR A 26 -4.63 -17.93 12.02
N GLY A 27 -5.36 -17.11 11.26
CA GLY A 27 -6.76 -16.78 11.50
C GLY A 27 -6.99 -15.77 12.63
N LEU A 28 -5.93 -15.23 13.24
CA LEU A 28 -6.02 -14.26 14.35
C LEU A 28 -6.05 -12.80 13.89
N ALA A 29 -5.86 -12.54 12.59
CA ALA A 29 -5.72 -11.18 12.07
C ALA A 29 -6.94 -10.29 12.37
N ASP A 30 -8.16 -10.79 12.24
CA ASP A 30 -9.36 -9.97 12.47
C ASP A 30 -9.50 -9.56 13.94
N ASP A 31 -9.25 -10.47 14.87
CA ASP A 31 -9.35 -10.16 16.30
C ASP A 31 -8.23 -9.22 16.73
N TRP A 32 -7.04 -9.42 16.17
CA TRP A 32 -5.92 -8.50 16.38
C TRP A 32 -6.20 -7.11 15.79
N LEU A 33 -6.71 -7.00 14.56
CA LEU A 33 -7.05 -5.71 13.93
C LEU A 33 -8.13 -4.94 14.69
N LYS A 34 -9.14 -5.63 15.22
CA LYS A 34 -10.17 -5.03 16.09
C LYS A 34 -9.60 -4.51 17.41
N SER A 35 -8.51 -5.08 17.90
CA SER A 35 -7.84 -4.60 19.11
C SER A 35 -7.07 -3.29 18.90
N LEU A 36 -6.83 -2.89 17.64
CA LEU A 36 -6.13 -1.65 17.31
C LEU A 36 -7.07 -0.44 17.40
N SER A 37 -6.51 0.76 17.24
CA SER A 37 -7.23 2.05 17.17
C SER A 37 -8.33 2.10 16.10
N LEU A 38 -8.38 1.12 15.19
CA LEU A 38 -9.44 0.97 14.20
C LEU A 38 -10.75 0.43 14.80
N GLY A 39 -10.71 -0.38 15.87
CA GLY A 39 -11.87 -0.99 16.54
C GLY A 39 -12.75 -1.94 15.69
N GLY A 40 -12.58 -1.95 14.37
CA GLY A 40 -13.48 -2.57 13.38
C GLY A 40 -13.73 -1.70 12.14
N GLY A 41 -13.23 -0.45 12.11
CA GLY A 41 -13.31 0.48 10.98
C GLY A 41 -12.32 0.19 9.84
N TYR A 42 -12.27 -1.07 9.38
CA TYR A 42 -11.46 -1.50 8.25
C TYR A 42 -12.22 -2.48 7.36
N VAL A 43 -11.74 -2.65 6.13
CA VAL A 43 -12.23 -3.65 5.19
C VAL A 43 -11.05 -4.38 4.57
N TRP A 44 -11.13 -5.70 4.47
CA TRP A 44 -10.17 -6.48 3.69
C TRP A 44 -10.32 -6.17 2.20
N ALA A 45 -9.29 -5.55 1.63
CA ALA A 45 -9.18 -5.30 0.19
C ALA A 45 -8.59 -6.51 -0.54
N ASP A 46 -7.68 -7.22 0.12
CA ASP A 46 -7.20 -8.53 -0.28
C ASP A 46 -6.82 -9.30 0.99
N ALA A 47 -7.45 -10.44 1.25
CA ALA A 47 -7.11 -11.27 2.41
C ALA A 47 -6.21 -12.46 2.03
N ASN A 48 -5.96 -12.67 0.73
CA ASN A 48 -5.34 -13.90 0.24
C ASN A 48 -3.92 -13.65 -0.27
N GLY A 49 -3.06 -14.65 -0.09
CA GLY A 49 -1.70 -14.64 -0.62
C GLY A 49 -0.71 -13.83 0.23
N ARG A 50 0.39 -13.39 -0.39
CA ARG A 50 1.59 -12.90 0.31
C ARG A 50 1.54 -11.44 0.75
N ARG A 51 0.51 -10.69 0.36
CA ARG A 51 0.34 -9.28 0.74
C ARG A 51 -1.13 -9.05 1.08
N PRO A 52 -1.60 -9.51 2.24
CA PRO A 52 -2.92 -9.14 2.72
C PRO A 52 -3.01 -7.62 2.90
N ILE A 53 -4.07 -7.02 2.38
CA ILE A 53 -4.29 -5.57 2.35
C ILE A 53 -5.62 -5.25 3.03
N ILE A 54 -5.57 -4.29 3.95
CA ILE A 54 -6.76 -3.64 4.49
C ILE A 54 -6.86 -2.20 4.01
N TYR A 55 -8.10 -1.75 3.85
CA TYR A 55 -8.48 -0.35 3.65
C TYR A 55 -9.13 0.17 4.93
N HIS A 56 -8.80 1.39 5.34
CA HIS A 56 -9.38 2.01 6.53
C HIS A 56 -9.41 3.54 6.38
N GLN A 57 -10.36 4.19 7.06
CA GLN A 57 -10.58 5.64 6.92
C GLN A 57 -9.63 6.47 7.79
N ASN A 58 -9.27 5.95 8.95
CA ASN A 58 -8.51 6.68 9.95
C ASN A 58 -7.07 6.16 10.02
N LYS A 59 -6.13 7.04 10.38
CA LYS A 59 -4.73 6.66 10.61
C LYS A 59 -4.65 5.60 11.72
N LEU A 60 -3.77 4.62 11.54
CA LEU A 60 -3.40 3.70 12.61
C LEU A 60 -2.54 4.45 13.63
N GLU A 61 -3.02 4.59 14.85
CA GLU A 61 -2.23 5.16 15.94
C GLU A 61 -1.21 4.13 16.45
N ASN A 62 0.07 4.48 16.47
CA ASN A 62 1.18 3.69 17.01
C ASN A 62 1.21 3.71 18.56
N SER A 63 0.08 3.47 19.21
CA SER A 63 0.00 3.48 20.68
C SER A 63 0.53 2.21 21.34
N ILE A 64 0.86 1.17 20.55
CA ILE A 64 1.36 -0.12 21.03
C ILE A 64 2.67 -0.44 20.32
N GLN A 65 3.77 -0.55 21.07
CA GLN A 65 5.11 -0.93 20.57
C GLN A 65 5.15 -2.25 19.77
N HIS A 66 4.10 -3.08 19.86
CA HIS A 66 3.96 -4.35 19.14
C HIS A 66 3.25 -4.25 17.78
N LEU A 67 2.69 -3.08 17.43
CA LEU A 67 2.04 -2.83 16.13
C LEU A 67 3.01 -2.97 14.96
N GLU A 68 4.26 -2.52 15.16
CA GLU A 68 5.27 -2.39 14.10
C GLU A 68 5.65 -3.73 13.47
N ASN A 69 5.51 -4.84 14.20
CA ASN A 69 5.96 -6.14 13.71
C ASN A 69 4.92 -6.87 12.84
N LEU A 70 3.64 -6.47 12.91
CA LEU A 70 2.54 -7.16 12.22
C LEU A 70 1.92 -6.31 11.10
N ILE A 71 2.25 -5.02 11.03
CA ILE A 71 1.96 -4.15 9.90
C ILE A 71 3.23 -4.03 9.06
N VAL A 72 3.22 -4.60 7.85
CA VAL A 72 4.39 -4.55 6.94
C VAL A 72 4.63 -3.13 6.44
N ILE A 73 3.56 -2.41 6.11
CA ILE A 73 3.58 -1.00 5.70
C ILE A 73 2.18 -0.41 5.81
N SER A 74 2.09 0.85 6.23
CA SER A 74 0.85 1.63 6.24
C SER A 74 1.07 2.98 5.57
N GLY A 75 0.05 3.49 4.87
CA GLY A 75 0.15 4.80 4.28
C GLY A 75 -1.17 5.40 3.83
N ARG A 76 -1.17 6.72 3.74
CA ARG A 76 -2.31 7.52 3.29
C ARG A 76 -2.35 7.57 1.77
N ILE A 77 -3.51 7.28 1.20
CA ILE A 77 -3.77 7.36 -0.23
C ILE A 77 -3.71 8.82 -0.68
N VAL A 78 -2.84 9.10 -1.64
CA VAL A 78 -2.70 10.44 -2.24
C VAL A 78 -3.08 10.48 -3.71
N ASP A 79 -2.94 9.37 -4.42
CA ASP A 79 -3.31 9.33 -5.84
C ASP A 79 -3.71 7.95 -6.37
N PHE A 80 -4.31 7.98 -7.57
CA PHE A 80 -4.69 6.81 -8.34
C PHE A 80 -4.12 6.88 -9.76
N ILE A 81 -3.30 5.90 -10.13
CA ILE A 81 -2.60 5.87 -11.41
C ILE A 81 -3.26 4.80 -12.28
N ALA A 82 -3.91 5.20 -13.36
CA ALA A 82 -4.70 4.30 -14.21
C ALA A 82 -3.86 3.50 -15.21
N GLU A 83 -2.62 3.94 -15.48
CA GLU A 83 -1.70 3.25 -16.36
C GLU A 83 -1.10 2.00 -15.72
N ASP A 84 -0.79 1.01 -16.54
CA ASP A 84 -0.01 -0.14 -16.09
C ASP A 84 1.44 0.27 -15.84
N LEU A 85 2.09 -0.34 -14.83
CA LEU A 85 3.48 -0.06 -14.52
C LEU A 85 4.41 -0.89 -15.41
N THR A 86 4.93 -0.26 -16.46
CA THR A 86 5.87 -0.84 -17.43
C THR A 86 7.12 0.05 -17.56
N MET A 87 8.13 -0.40 -18.30
CA MET A 87 9.32 0.42 -18.54
C MET A 87 9.02 1.68 -19.37
N ASP A 88 7.95 1.66 -20.16
CA ASP A 88 7.56 2.79 -21.02
C ASP A 88 6.70 3.82 -20.27
N THR A 89 6.03 3.40 -19.19
CA THR A 89 5.10 4.23 -18.41
C THR A 89 5.63 4.62 -17.03
N VAL A 90 6.78 4.07 -16.60
CA VAL A 90 7.35 4.33 -15.27
C VAL A 90 7.58 5.81 -14.99
N ASP A 91 7.85 6.61 -16.02
CA ASP A 91 8.08 8.05 -15.89
C ASP A 91 6.83 8.78 -15.39
N ASN A 92 5.62 8.34 -15.76
CA ASN A 92 4.37 8.89 -15.22
C ASN A 92 4.24 8.64 -13.70
N PHE A 93 4.64 7.46 -13.22
CA PHE A 93 4.66 7.17 -11.78
C PHE A 93 5.65 8.06 -11.04
N VAL A 94 6.79 8.38 -11.67
CA VAL A 94 7.77 9.33 -11.13
C VAL A 94 7.16 10.73 -11.06
N GLU A 95 6.57 11.22 -12.15
CA GLU A 95 5.96 12.55 -12.21
C GLU A 95 4.89 12.72 -11.12
N ILE A 96 3.97 11.76 -10.99
CA ILE A 96 2.95 11.77 -9.94
C ILE A 96 3.62 11.71 -8.55
N GLY A 97 4.66 10.90 -8.37
CA GLY A 97 5.43 10.87 -7.12
C GLY A 97 6.00 12.23 -6.74
N LEU A 98 6.57 12.96 -7.70
CA LEU A 98 7.15 14.29 -7.49
C LEU A 98 6.09 15.33 -7.12
N LEU A 99 4.89 15.27 -7.73
CA LEU A 99 3.76 16.14 -7.37
C LEU A 99 3.37 16.01 -5.89
N HIS A 100 3.60 14.84 -5.30
CA HIS A 100 3.32 14.54 -3.89
C HIS A 100 4.53 14.68 -2.96
N ASP A 101 5.65 15.22 -3.45
CA ASP A 101 6.91 15.43 -2.71
C ASP A 101 7.56 14.11 -2.23
N ILE A 102 7.47 13.06 -3.05
CA ILE A 102 8.01 11.72 -2.76
C ILE A 102 9.42 11.57 -3.32
N ARG A 103 10.39 11.17 -2.49
CA ARG A 103 11.77 10.83 -2.89
C ARG A 103 11.99 9.35 -3.23
N LYS A 104 11.09 8.48 -2.80
CA LYS A 104 11.22 7.02 -2.97
C LYS A 104 9.84 6.38 -3.03
N ILE A 105 9.60 5.57 -4.06
CA ILE A 105 8.39 4.77 -4.20
C ILE A 105 8.78 3.30 -4.17
N THR A 106 8.23 2.53 -3.23
CA THR A 106 8.40 1.07 -3.18
C THR A 106 7.24 0.37 -3.89
N ILE A 107 7.55 -0.55 -4.80
CA ILE A 107 6.53 -1.36 -5.49
C ILE A 107 6.02 -2.46 -4.54
N ARG A 108 4.75 -2.40 -4.16
CA ARG A 108 4.04 -3.40 -3.34
C ARG A 108 2.85 -4.03 -4.08
N ALA A 109 2.95 -4.11 -5.41
CA ALA A 109 1.96 -4.74 -6.28
C ALA A 109 2.47 -6.08 -6.85
N GLY A 110 1.55 -6.88 -7.40
CA GLY A 110 1.89 -8.07 -8.18
C GLY A 110 2.51 -7.65 -9.52
N ILE A 111 3.83 -7.82 -9.66
CA ILE A 111 4.60 -7.53 -10.87
C ILE A 111 5.44 -8.77 -11.20
N ASP A 112 5.71 -9.02 -12.47
CA ASP A 112 6.63 -10.07 -12.91
C ASP A 112 7.96 -9.96 -12.14
N PRO A 113 8.43 -11.04 -11.48
CA PRO A 113 9.68 -11.03 -10.71
C PRO A 113 10.93 -10.60 -11.50
N LYS A 114 10.96 -10.79 -12.82
CA LYS A 114 12.06 -10.34 -13.69
C LYS A 114 11.98 -8.85 -14.01
N LEU A 115 10.77 -8.29 -13.99
CA LEU A 115 10.51 -6.88 -14.32
C LEU A 115 10.60 -5.99 -13.07
N GLN A 116 10.16 -6.49 -11.92
CA GLN A 116 10.09 -5.71 -10.69
C GLN A 116 11.41 -5.02 -10.30
N PRO A 117 12.59 -5.67 -10.34
CA PRO A 117 13.84 -5.00 -9.98
C PRO A 117 14.23 -3.88 -10.95
N LYS A 118 13.87 -4.01 -12.24
CA LYS A 118 14.15 -2.99 -13.25
C LYS A 118 13.29 -1.74 -13.03
N LEU A 119 11.99 -1.95 -12.78
CA LEU A 119 11.05 -0.86 -12.48
C LEU A 119 11.42 -0.17 -11.17
N GLN A 120 11.70 -0.93 -10.11
CA GLN A 120 12.11 -0.38 -8.82
C GLN A 120 13.39 0.45 -8.97
N GLY A 121 14.41 -0.07 -9.68
CA GLY A 121 15.65 0.67 -9.94
C GLY A 121 15.44 1.93 -10.79
N SER A 122 14.46 1.95 -11.71
CA SER A 122 14.10 3.15 -12.45
C SER A 122 13.49 4.21 -11.53
N LEU A 123 12.48 3.85 -10.73
CA LEU A 123 11.86 4.74 -9.74
C LEU A 123 12.89 5.32 -8.77
N ASP A 124 13.73 4.46 -8.19
CA ASP A 124 14.75 4.86 -7.20
C ASP A 124 15.74 5.88 -7.81
N ARG A 125 16.24 5.62 -9.03
CA ARG A 125 17.18 6.51 -9.72
C ARG A 125 16.55 7.85 -10.08
N GLN A 126 15.30 7.86 -10.51
CA GLN A 126 14.65 9.08 -10.98
C GLN A 126 14.19 9.98 -9.82
N LEU A 127 13.64 9.39 -8.75
CA LEU A 127 13.13 10.15 -7.60
C LEU A 127 14.25 10.66 -6.67
N SER A 128 15.32 9.88 -6.48
CA SER A 128 16.45 10.28 -5.62
C SER A 128 17.15 11.57 -6.05
N ARG A 129 17.04 11.94 -7.34
CA ARG A 129 17.66 13.13 -7.92
C ARG A 129 16.84 14.41 -7.72
N ARG A 130 15.66 14.34 -7.10
CA ARG A 130 14.63 15.39 -7.18
C ARG A 130 14.18 15.98 -5.83
N HIS A 131 15.01 15.89 -4.78
CA HIS A 131 14.84 16.55 -3.48
C HIS A 131 13.52 16.28 -2.72
N GLY A 132 12.76 15.24 -3.04
CA GLY A 132 11.54 14.90 -2.30
C GLY A 132 11.79 14.63 -0.80
N SER A 133 10.80 14.92 0.05
CA SER A 133 10.94 14.72 1.50
C SER A 133 10.23 13.47 2.05
N LYS A 134 9.38 12.82 1.25
CA LYS A 134 8.50 11.72 1.72
C LYS A 134 8.85 10.39 1.07
N GLU A 135 8.49 9.30 1.76
CA GLU A 135 8.51 7.96 1.17
C GLU A 135 7.09 7.52 0.85
N GLY A 136 6.97 6.73 -0.22
CA GLY A 136 5.70 6.21 -0.66
C GLY A 136 5.80 4.76 -1.12
N PHE A 137 4.65 4.18 -1.37
CA PHE A 137 4.52 2.87 -1.97
C PHE A 137 3.32 2.83 -2.89
N ILE A 138 3.37 1.92 -3.86
CA ILE A 138 2.24 1.65 -4.74
C ILE A 138 1.71 0.23 -4.52
N VAL A 139 0.39 0.10 -4.47
CA VAL A 139 -0.31 -1.19 -4.47
C VAL A 139 -1.28 -1.25 -5.65
N LYS A 140 -1.67 -2.47 -6.03
CA LYS A 140 -2.78 -2.72 -6.96
C LYS A 140 -3.67 -3.76 -6.31
N LEU A 141 -4.93 -3.41 -6.07
CA LEU A 141 -5.91 -4.33 -5.48
C LEU A 141 -6.47 -5.24 -6.59
N GLN A 142 -6.79 -6.50 -6.29
CA GLN A 142 -7.21 -7.48 -7.32
C GLN A 142 -8.40 -7.01 -8.15
N ASN A 143 -9.36 -6.32 -7.53
CA ASN A 143 -10.58 -5.83 -8.17
C ASN A 143 -10.52 -4.34 -8.54
N TYR A 144 -9.32 -3.74 -8.54
CA TYR A 144 -9.14 -2.32 -8.82
C TYR A 144 -8.12 -2.13 -9.93
N GLN A 145 -8.56 -1.53 -11.04
CA GLN A 145 -7.73 -1.41 -12.25
C GLN A 145 -6.55 -0.44 -12.08
N LYS A 146 -6.65 0.50 -11.15
CA LYS A 146 -5.65 1.55 -10.93
C LYS A 146 -4.65 1.13 -9.85
N TYR A 147 -3.40 1.58 -9.99
CA TYR A 147 -2.49 1.61 -8.87
C TYR A 147 -2.93 2.68 -7.87
N ILE A 148 -2.69 2.43 -6.60
CA ILE A 148 -2.93 3.37 -5.51
C ILE A 148 -1.56 3.82 -5.03
N LEU A 149 -1.31 5.12 -5.10
CA LEU A 149 -0.12 5.74 -4.53
C LEU A 149 -0.40 6.17 -3.10
N CYS A 150 0.40 5.67 -2.18
CA CYS A 150 0.33 5.98 -0.77
C CYS A 150 1.62 6.67 -0.31
N ILE A 151 1.48 7.66 0.58
CA ILE A 151 2.59 8.19 1.37
C ILE A 151 2.68 7.38 2.66
N VAL A 152 3.88 6.93 3.01
CA VAL A 152 4.13 6.20 4.25
C VAL A 152 3.90 7.13 5.43
N ASP A 153 3.03 6.71 6.34
CA ASP A 153 2.88 7.35 7.64
C ASP A 153 3.72 6.54 8.63
N MET A 154 4.88 7.09 9.03
CA MET A 154 5.67 6.66 10.18
C MET A 154 5.54 7.71 11.28
#